data_AF-A0A6L9FGQ2-F1
#
_entry.id   AF-A0A6L9FGQ2-F1
#
_cell.length_a   1.000
_cell.length_b   1.000
_cell.length_c   1.000
_cell.angle_alpha   90.00
_cell.angle_beta   90.00
_cell.angle_gamma   90.00
#
_symmetry.space_group_name_H-M   'P 1'
#
loop_
_entity.id
_entity.type
_entity.pdbx_description
1 polymer ?
#
loop_
_entity_poly.entity_id
_entity_poly.type
_entity_poly.pdbx_seq_one_letter_code
_entity_poly.pdbx_strand_id
1 'polypeptide(L)'
;MKLVGSALILSGTALGAGMLAIPMVLAQFGFVVSLILMLTIFAGTTYASLLLAEDCTKTRDNSGMSSVAYLTLGRKGQHIINTLFYLLLVYMLIAYTIGIGDLLHKLLLNLEIQLSPQLCYSAFSLVMGAIVVSGKAHTDKPARL
;
A
#
# COMPACT_ATOMS: atom_id res chain seq x y z
N MET A 1 -24.13 -3.10 -5.59
CA MET A 1 -22.97 -4.00 -5.81
C MET A 1 -21.63 -3.27 -6.03
N LYS A 2 -21.58 -2.10 -6.68
CA LYS A 2 -20.33 -1.34 -6.86
C LYS A 2 -19.64 -0.92 -5.53
N LEU A 3 -20.42 -0.54 -4.51
CA LEU A 3 -19.89 -0.11 -3.20
C LEU A 3 -19.09 -1.20 -2.48
N VAL A 4 -19.60 -2.44 -2.49
CA VAL A 4 -18.94 -3.59 -1.85
C VAL A 4 -17.64 -3.93 -2.58
N GLY A 5 -17.63 -3.87 -3.92
CA GLY A 5 -16.42 -4.08 -4.71
C GLY A 5 -15.33 -3.04 -4.40
N SER A 6 -15.69 -1.75 -4.35
CA SER A 6 -14.76 -0.68 -3.99
C SER A 6 -14.26 -0.79 -2.55
N ALA A 7 -15.13 -1.15 -1.60
CA ALA A 7 -14.75 -1.37 -0.20
C ALA A 7 -13.80 -2.57 -0.04
N LEU A 8 -14.01 -3.65 -0.81
CA LEU A 8 -13.15 -4.84 -0.78
C LEU A 8 -11.74 -4.52 -1.30
N ILE A 9 -11.65 -3.75 -2.39
CA ILE A 9 -10.35 -3.28 -2.93
C ILE A 9 -9.63 -2.42 -1.90
N LEU A 10 -10.34 -1.46 -1.30
CA LEU A 10 -9.77 -0.58 -0.27
C LEU A 10 -9.28 -1.37 0.94
N SER A 11 -10.07 -2.34 1.42
CA SER A 11 -9.69 -3.24 2.51
C SER A 11 -8.48 -4.12 2.14
N GLY A 12 -8.39 -4.59 0.89
CA GLY A 12 -7.24 -5.35 0.40
C GLY A 12 -5.95 -4.53 0.39
N THR A 13 -6.03 -3.27 -0.02
CA THR A 13 -4.88 -2.35 0.04
C THR A 13 -4.49 -1.96 1.47
N ALA A 14 -5.43 -1.98 2.42
CA ALA A 14 -5.17 -1.67 3.82
C ALA A 14 -4.46 -2.80 4.58
N LEU A 15 -4.70 -4.07 4.23
CA LEU A 15 -4.05 -5.23 4.87
C LEU A 15 -2.53 -5.27 4.60
N GLY A 16 -2.13 -5.13 3.33
CA GLY A 16 -0.76 -4.86 2.88
C GLY A 16 0.39 -5.68 3.52
N ALA A 17 1.62 -5.18 3.36
CA ALA A 17 2.83 -5.75 3.97
C ALA A 17 2.90 -5.51 5.50
N GLY A 18 2.12 -4.56 6.01
CA GLY A 18 2.02 -4.26 7.43
C GLY A 18 1.59 -5.49 8.25
N MET A 19 0.77 -6.38 7.67
CA MET A 19 0.31 -7.59 8.35
C MET A 19 1.44 -8.53 8.80
N LEU A 20 2.55 -8.62 8.06
CA LEU A 20 3.71 -9.44 8.44
C LEU A 20 4.70 -8.66 9.31
N ALA A 21 4.82 -7.36 9.10
CA ALA A 21 5.73 -6.49 9.84
C ALA A 21 5.26 -6.22 11.28
N ILE A 22 3.94 -6.04 11.49
CA ILE A 22 3.35 -5.72 12.79
C ILE A 22 3.66 -6.83 13.82
N PRO A 23 3.38 -8.12 13.59
CA PRO A 23 3.69 -9.17 14.56
C PRO A 23 5.18 -9.27 14.88
N MET A 24 6.05 -9.06 13.88
CA MET A 24 7.50 -9.13 14.05
C MET A 24 8.03 -8.05 15.00
N VAL A 25 7.48 -6.83 14.92
CA VAL A 25 7.86 -5.73 15.82
C VAL A 25 7.20 -5.92 17.20
N LEU A 26 5.92 -6.28 17.24
CA LEU A 26 5.15 -6.43 18.46
C LEU A 26 5.61 -7.62 19.34
N ALA A 27 6.18 -8.67 18.74
CA ALA A 27 6.75 -9.80 19.47
C ALA A 27 7.81 -9.39 20.52
N GLN A 28 8.46 -8.24 20.34
CA GLN A 28 9.51 -7.74 21.25
C GLN A 28 8.94 -6.96 22.44
N PHE A 29 7.73 -6.39 22.32
CA PHE A 29 7.13 -5.50 23.32
C PHE A 29 6.15 -6.20 24.27
N GLY A 30 5.82 -7.47 24.01
CA GLY A 30 4.85 -8.24 24.79
C GLY A 30 3.39 -7.94 24.43
N PHE A 31 2.47 -8.82 24.83
CA PHE A 31 1.07 -8.80 24.38
C PHE A 31 0.30 -7.54 24.80
N VAL A 32 0.43 -7.11 26.05
CA VAL A 32 -0.36 -6.00 26.60
C VAL A 32 0.02 -4.66 25.95
N VAL A 33 1.32 -4.39 25.80
CA VAL A 33 1.82 -3.16 25.14
C VAL A 33 1.42 -3.15 23.67
N SER A 34 1.56 -4.30 23.00
CA SER A 34 1.15 -4.50 21.61
C SER A 34 -0.33 -4.22 21.38
N LEU A 35 -1.20 -4.67 22.28
CA LEU A 35 -2.65 -4.44 22.20
C LEU A 35 -3.00 -2.96 22.36
N ILE A 36 -2.38 -2.26 23.32
CA ILE A 36 -2.58 -0.82 23.52
C ILE A 36 -2.12 -0.02 22.30
N LEU A 37 -0.95 -0.36 21.73
CA LEU A 37 -0.43 0.28 20.52
C LEU A 37 -1.35 0.06 19.32
N MET A 38 -1.85 -1.18 19.13
CA MET A 38 -2.76 -1.51 18.04
C MET A 38 -4.09 -0.75 18.17
N LEU A 39 -4.66 -0.66 19.37
CA LEU A 39 -5.87 0.14 19.63
C LEU A 39 -5.65 1.63 19.36
N THR A 40 -4.49 2.16 19.73
CA THR A 40 -4.15 3.57 19.49
C THR A 40 -4.05 3.88 17.99
N ILE A 41 -3.34 3.03 17.23
CA ILE A 41 -3.21 3.17 15.78
C ILE A 41 -4.57 2.99 15.10
N PHE A 42 -5.37 2.03 15.56
CA PHE A 42 -6.74 1.80 15.06
C PHE A 42 -7.63 3.02 15.26
N ALA A 43 -7.64 3.61 16.46
CA ALA A 43 -8.42 4.81 16.75
C ALA A 43 -7.94 6.01 15.90
N GLY A 44 -6.62 6.22 15.82
CA GLY A 44 -6.03 7.31 15.03
C GLY A 44 -6.31 7.20 13.53
N THR A 45 -6.18 5.99 12.95
CA THR A 45 -6.46 5.76 11.52
C THR A 45 -7.95 5.84 11.21
N THR A 46 -8.82 5.41 12.12
CA THR A 46 -10.29 5.58 12.00
C THR A 46 -10.69 7.05 12.05
N TYR A 47 -10.09 7.84 12.94
CA TYR A 47 -10.34 9.28 12.99
C TYR A 47 -9.87 9.99 11.71
N ALA A 48 -8.67 9.66 11.22
CA ALA A 48 -8.16 10.19 9.95
C ALA A 48 -9.03 9.82 8.75
N SER A 49 -9.56 8.58 8.70
CA SER A 49 -10.44 8.15 7.61
C SER A 49 -11.80 8.86 7.63
N LEU A 50 -12.34 9.15 8.81
CA LEU A 50 -13.56 9.96 8.96
C LEU A 50 -13.36 11.40 8.50
N LEU A 51 -12.24 12.04 8.87
CA LEU A 51 -11.88 13.38 8.38
C LEU A 51 -11.76 13.42 6.86
N LEU A 52 -11.03 12.46 6.29
CA LEU A 52 -10.90 12.34 4.83
C LEU A 52 -12.25 12.10 4.15
N ALA A 53 -13.14 11.30 4.75
CA ALA A 53 -14.48 11.06 4.22
C ALA A 53 -15.36 12.31 4.24
N GLU A 54 -15.25 13.13 5.30
CA GLU A 54 -15.93 14.42 5.41
C GLU A 54 -15.46 15.39 4.31
N ASP A 55 -14.15 15.50 4.09
CA ASP A 55 -13.57 16.38 3.06
C ASP A 55 -13.88 15.90 1.64
N CYS A 56 -13.89 14.58 1.42
CA CYS A 56 -14.32 13.98 0.15
C CYS A 56 -15.80 14.29 -0.15
N THR A 57 -16.66 14.33 0.87
CA THR A 57 -18.09 14.61 0.69
C THR A 57 -18.37 16.09 0.42
N LYS A 58 -17.57 17.00 1.00
CA LYS A 58 -17.63 18.46 0.72
C LYS A 58 -17.17 18.80 -0.70
N THR A 59 -16.29 17.99 -1.27
CA THR A 59 -15.77 18.15 -2.63
C THR A 59 -16.79 17.66 -3.66
N ARG A 60 -17.53 18.58 -4.30
CA ARG A 60 -18.52 18.26 -5.34
C ARG A 60 -17.91 17.87 -6.69
N ASP A 61 -16.62 18.08 -6.88
CA ASP A 61 -15.91 17.71 -8.10
C ASP A 61 -15.42 16.26 -8.03
N ASN A 62 -15.86 15.44 -8.98
CA ASN A 62 -15.45 14.04 -9.18
C ASN A 62 -13.99 13.91 -9.68
N SER A 63 -13.10 14.80 -9.27
CA SER A 63 -11.67 14.73 -9.57
C SER A 63 -10.94 14.21 -8.32
N GLY A 64 -10.04 13.24 -8.49
CA GLY A 64 -9.53 12.38 -7.42
C GLY A 64 -8.77 13.07 -6.28
N MET A 65 -7.93 12.33 -5.55
CA MET A 65 -7.24 12.81 -4.33
C MET A 65 -6.52 14.16 -4.50
N SER A 66 -6.05 14.48 -5.71
CA SER A 66 -5.45 15.77 -6.05
C SER A 66 -6.43 16.95 -5.95
N SER A 67 -7.74 16.77 -6.17
CA SER A 67 -8.76 17.82 -6.04
C SER A 67 -9.20 18.04 -4.59
N VAL A 68 -9.33 16.95 -3.83
CA VAL A 68 -9.56 17.00 -2.38
C VAL A 68 -8.42 17.72 -1.66
N ALA A 69 -7.17 17.45 -2.08
CA ALA A 69 -5.98 18.15 -1.59
C ALA A 69 -5.96 19.65 -1.97
N TYR A 70 -6.49 20.01 -3.15
CA TYR A 70 -6.62 21.40 -3.58
C TYR A 70 -7.65 22.18 -2.76
N LEU A 71 -8.80 21.57 -2.46
CA LEU A 71 -9.87 22.22 -1.71
C LEU A 71 -9.56 22.33 -0.21
N THR A 72 -8.80 21.38 0.35
CA THR A 72 -8.45 21.37 1.77
C THR A 72 -7.27 22.29 2.08
N LEU A 73 -6.28 22.40 1.17
CA LEU A 73 -4.99 23.03 1.46
C LEU A 73 -4.54 24.10 0.43
N GLY A 74 -5.32 24.33 -0.63
CA GLY A 74 -5.00 25.25 -1.73
C GLY A 74 -3.98 24.72 -2.73
N ARG A 75 -3.66 25.55 -3.74
CA ARG A 75 -2.82 25.18 -4.90
C ARG A 75 -1.38 24.78 -4.55
N LYS A 76 -0.79 25.38 -3.51
CA LYS A 76 0.57 25.04 -3.04
C LYS A 76 0.57 23.72 -2.24
N GLY A 77 -0.45 23.49 -1.42
CA GLY A 77 -0.59 22.27 -0.62
C GLY A 77 -0.91 21.04 -1.45
N GLN A 78 -1.63 21.20 -2.57
CA GLN A 78 -1.91 20.13 -3.53
C GLN A 78 -0.63 19.49 -4.07
N HIS A 79 0.36 20.29 -4.47
CA HIS A 79 1.64 19.76 -4.98
C HIS A 79 2.38 18.96 -3.91
N ILE A 80 2.41 19.45 -2.67
CA ILE A 80 3.07 18.76 -1.56
C ILE A 80 2.40 17.42 -1.27
N ILE A 81 1.07 17.38 -1.15
CA ILE A 81 0.32 16.15 -0.90
C ILE A 81 0.52 15.15 -2.04
N ASN A 82 0.45 15.61 -3.29
CA ASN A 82 0.63 14.78 -4.46
C ASN A 82 2.06 14.20 -4.52
N THR A 83 3.08 15.03 -4.28
CA THR A 83 4.47 14.57 -4.19
C THR A 83 4.67 13.57 -3.06
N LEU A 84 4.10 13.83 -1.88
CA LEU A 84 4.21 12.93 -0.74
C LEU A 84 3.49 11.60 -0.99
N PHE A 85 2.36 11.63 -1.68
CA PHE A 85 1.62 10.44 -2.10
C PHE A 85 2.44 9.60 -3.10
N TYR A 86 3.03 10.21 -4.13
CA TYR A 86 3.93 9.49 -5.06
C TYR A 86 5.14 8.92 -4.34
N LEU A 87 5.74 9.69 -3.43
CA LEU A 87 6.87 9.25 -2.62
C LEU A 87 6.48 8.04 -1.77
N LEU A 88 5.32 8.09 -1.10
CA LEU A 88 4.77 6.97 -0.34
C LEU A 88 4.57 5.72 -1.20
N LEU A 89 4.03 5.86 -2.41
CA LEU A 89 3.85 4.74 -3.34
C LEU A 89 5.18 4.10 -3.76
N VAL A 90 6.20 4.91 -4.07
CA VAL A 90 7.54 4.42 -4.43
C VAL A 90 8.20 3.71 -3.24
N TYR A 91 8.13 4.28 -2.04
CA TYR A 91 8.65 3.63 -0.84
C TYR A 91 7.92 2.33 -0.52
N MET A 92 6.60 2.27 -0.70
CA MET A 92 5.84 1.03 -0.54
C MET A 92 6.27 -0.03 -1.55
N LEU A 93 6.51 0.34 -2.81
CA LEU A 93 7.00 -0.58 -3.83
C LEU A 93 8.38 -1.16 -3.46
N ILE A 94 9.30 -0.31 -2.99
CA ILE A 94 10.63 -0.72 -2.52
C ILE A 94 10.50 -1.68 -1.34
N ALA A 95 9.72 -1.30 -0.31
CA ALA A 95 9.50 -2.12 0.87
C ALA A 95 8.89 -3.49 0.52
N TYR A 96 7.94 -3.52 -0.42
CA TYR A 96 7.31 -4.76 -0.88
C TYR A 96 8.29 -5.68 -1.61
N THR A 97 9.15 -5.11 -2.45
CA THR A 97 10.17 -5.86 -3.19
C THR A 97 11.22 -6.45 -2.25
N ILE A 98 11.66 -5.69 -1.25
CA ILE A 98 12.62 -6.16 -0.24
C ILE A 98 11.98 -7.21 0.66
N GLY A 99 10.79 -6.93 1.19
CA GLY A 99 10.10 -7.82 2.13
C GLY A 99 9.78 -9.19 1.54
N ILE A 100 9.27 -9.23 0.30
CA ILE A 100 8.99 -10.51 -0.36
C ILE A 100 10.28 -11.20 -0.79
N GLY A 101 11.29 -10.46 -1.24
CA GLY A 101 12.57 -11.06 -1.58
C GLY A 101 13.26 -11.74 -0.38
N ASP A 102 13.19 -11.14 0.82
CA ASP A 102 13.69 -11.75 2.05
C ASP A 102 12.91 -13.02 2.42
N LEU A 103 11.57 -12.97 2.29
CA LEU A 103 10.72 -14.14 2.52
C LEU A 103 11.03 -15.27 1.53
N LEU A 104 11.19 -14.94 0.24
CA LEU A 104 11.54 -15.90 -0.81
C LEU A 104 12.90 -16.53 -0.54
N HIS A 105 13.90 -15.73 -0.16
CA HIS A 105 15.22 -16.23 0.20
C HIS A 105 15.17 -17.18 1.40
N LYS A 106 14.41 -16.84 2.45
CA LYS A 106 14.19 -17.73 3.60
C LYS A 106 13.52 -19.04 3.19
N LEU A 107 12.53 -19.01 2.29
CA LEU A 107 11.89 -20.22 1.79
C LEU A 107 12.85 -21.12 0.98
N LEU A 108 13.70 -20.52 0.13
CA LEU A 108 14.69 -21.25 -0.66
C LEU A 108 15.80 -21.88 0.21
N LEU A 109 16.22 -21.18 1.27
CA LEU A 109 17.15 -21.73 2.26
C LEU A 109 16.57 -22.94 2.99
N ASN A 110 15.26 -22.96 3.29
CA ASN A 110 14.59 -24.12 3.87
C ASN A 110 14.50 -25.32 2.89
N LEU A 111 14.69 -25.10 1.59
CA LEU A 111 14.71 -26.13 0.53
C LEU A 111 16.13 -26.56 0.14
N GLU A 112 17.15 -26.20 0.92
CA GLU A 112 18.58 -26.52 0.69
C GLU A 112 19.18 -25.94 -0.62
N ILE A 113 18.49 -25.03 -1.30
CA ILE A 113 18.99 -24.37 -2.52
C ILE A 113 19.72 -23.08 -2.12
N GLN A 114 21.07 -23.09 -2.16
CA GLN A 114 21.89 -21.91 -1.89
C GLN A 114 21.90 -20.94 -3.09
N LEU A 115 20.85 -20.15 -3.24
CA LEU A 115 20.80 -19.04 -4.18
C LEU A 115 21.18 -17.72 -3.51
N SER A 116 22.03 -16.94 -4.18
CA SER A 116 22.41 -15.60 -3.70
C SER A 116 21.16 -14.71 -3.55
N PRO A 117 21.00 -13.99 -2.42
CA PRO A 117 19.84 -13.13 -2.18
C PRO A 117 19.64 -12.07 -3.27
N GLN A 118 20.73 -11.62 -3.90
CA GLN A 118 20.71 -10.65 -5.00
C GLN A 118 19.95 -11.16 -6.24
N LEU A 119 20.04 -12.46 -6.54
CA LEU A 119 19.31 -13.10 -7.64
C LEU A 119 17.81 -13.25 -7.31
N CYS A 120 17.48 -13.47 -6.04
CA CYS A 120 16.09 -13.57 -5.60
C CYS A 120 15.35 -12.23 -5.75
N TYR A 121 15.97 -11.12 -5.35
CA TYR A 121 15.40 -9.78 -5.51
C TYR A 121 15.20 -9.41 -6.98
N SER A 122 16.20 -9.69 -7.83
CA SER A 122 16.14 -9.35 -9.26
C SER A 122 15.12 -10.21 -10.01
N ALA A 123 15.06 -11.51 -9.73
CA ALA A 123 14.06 -12.40 -10.31
C ALA A 123 12.63 -11.99 -9.92
N PHE A 124 12.39 -11.70 -8.64
CA PHE A 124 11.08 -11.25 -8.17
C PHE A 124 10.66 -9.92 -8.79
N SER A 125 11.58 -8.95 -8.83
CA SER A 125 11.33 -7.64 -9.46
C SER A 125 11.03 -7.77 -10.95
N LEU A 126 11.72 -8.65 -11.67
CA LEU A 126 11.50 -8.88 -13.11
C LEU A 126 10.14 -9.53 -13.37
N VAL A 127 9.74 -10.53 -12.57
CA VAL A 127 8.42 -11.16 -12.66
C VAL A 127 7.31 -10.15 -12.36
N MET A 128 7.44 -9.38 -11.28
CA MET A 128 6.45 -8.34 -10.95
C MET A 128 6.38 -7.25 -12.02
N GLY A 129 7.53 -6.82 -12.54
CA GLY A 129 7.59 -5.88 -13.65
C GLY A 129 6.89 -6.41 -14.91
N ALA A 130 7.13 -7.67 -15.26
CA ALA A 130 6.46 -8.33 -16.39
C ALA A 130 4.94 -8.40 -16.18
N ILE A 131 4.48 -8.78 -14.99
CA ILE A 131 3.04 -8.83 -14.64
C ILE A 131 2.40 -7.45 -14.77
N VAL A 132 3.06 -6.38 -14.30
CA VAL A 132 2.54 -5.01 -14.39
C VAL A 132 2.44 -4.56 -15.86
N VAL A 133 3.45 -4.85 -16.68
CA VAL A 133 3.45 -4.53 -18.12
C VAL A 133 2.37 -5.31 -18.87
N SER A 134 2.21 -6.60 -18.59
CA SER A 134 1.15 -7.44 -19.17
C SER A 134 -0.25 -7.05 -18.67
N GLY A 135 -0.37 -6.57 -17.43
CA GLY A 135 -1.63 -6.10 -16.83
C GLY A 135 -2.13 -4.79 -17.46
N LYS A 136 -1.21 -3.87 -17.79
CA LYS A 136 -1.52 -2.68 -18.60
C LYS A 136 -2.16 -3.05 -19.94
N ALA A 137 -1.65 -4.08 -20.63
CA ALA A 137 -2.16 -4.51 -21.93
C ALA A 137 -3.59 -5.11 -21.88
N HIS A 138 -4.01 -5.67 -20.74
CA HIS A 138 -5.38 -6.18 -20.54
C HIS A 138 -6.39 -5.09 -20.17
N THR A 139 -5.92 -4.00 -19.55
CA THR A 139 -6.78 -2.89 -19.10
C THR A 139 -6.96 -1.81 -20.19
N ASP A 140 -6.07 -1.75 -21.19
CA ASP A 140 -6.16 -0.78 -22.30
C ASP A 140 -7.18 -1.17 -23.39
N LYS A 141 -7.47 -2.47 -23.55
CA LYS A 141 -8.41 -2.96 -24.59
C LYS A 141 -9.87 -2.47 -24.44
N PRO A 142 -10.47 -2.34 -23.24
CA PRO A 142 -11.82 -1.77 -23.11
C PRO A 142 -11.86 -0.22 -23.06
N ALA A 143 -10.72 0.49 -23.08
CA ALA A 143 -10.69 1.96 -23.00
C ALA A 143 -10.79 2.67 -24.36
N ARG A 144 -10.94 1.92 -25.46
CA ARG A 144 -11.08 2.42 -26.84
C ARG A 144 -12.45 2.13 -27.49
N LEU A 145 -13.45 1.68 -26.73
CA LEU A 145 -14.83 1.50 -27.19
C LEU A 145 -15.80 2.39 -26.41
#